data_AF-A0A2S4AMV4-F1
#
_entry.id   AF-A0A2S4AMV4-F1
#
_cell.length_a   1.000
_cell.length_b   1.000
_cell.length_c   1.000
_cell.angle_alpha   90.00
_cell.angle_beta   90.00
_cell.angle_gamma   90.00
#
_symmetry.space_group_name_H-M   'P 1'
#
loop_
_entity.id
_entity.type
_entity.pdbx_description
1 polymer ?
#
loop_
_entity_poly.entity_id
_entity_poly.type
_entity_poly.pdbx_seq_one_letter_code
_entity_poly.pdbx_strand_id
1 'polypeptide(L)'
;MPNELWVAGAGSGKTHKIITEAIETIKAGGRVLVVTYTTNNQAELRSRFVELYGASSEHFVVKGLFSFYLEDMVRPYQSEVFPDRITTISFTENNPHLISGTTYYIEGRAEKSEDGTINPLHYLTPCKTKAYSGFLAKLATLIAKLSKNAPAKRLKEIYQRVYFDEVQDLVGWDYDVIKSLNKVMVDSICCVGDFRQTIYTTTFGHKAPQTPQQKVDYFVGKMKFEKHSMPKNRRCIQEICDLSDTIHLGLYDKTVTGVEKVPDEISHHHGTFIVKQSQVSDYLAAFQPQVLRWSSTTGTGYLPGNLICYTFGSCKGLGFDRVLVIPSDKHLKFIGGNAKVFDKDKTEESRNKLYVAITRARYSLAFLVEDKKVKGLPYPIWDGSGALNAVIEK
;
A
#
# COMPACT_ATOMS: atom_id res chain seq x y z
N MET A 1 19.34 -18.91 -6.39
CA MET A 1 18.69 -18.80 -5.07
C MET A 1 17.17 -18.66 -5.26
N PRO A 2 16.32 -18.90 -4.24
CA PRO A 2 14.88 -18.59 -4.34
C PRO A 2 14.66 -17.08 -4.54
N ASN A 3 13.47 -16.71 -5.02
CA ASN A 3 13.06 -15.31 -5.04
C ASN A 3 12.71 -14.82 -3.63
N GLU A 4 12.77 -13.51 -3.40
CA GLU A 4 12.74 -12.94 -2.05
C GLU A 4 11.42 -12.24 -1.75
N LEU A 5 10.90 -12.43 -0.53
CA LEU A 5 9.82 -11.64 0.05
C LEU A 5 10.34 -10.90 1.28
N TRP A 6 10.34 -9.58 1.23
CA TRP A 6 10.70 -8.71 2.33
C TRP A 6 9.44 -8.14 3.00
N VAL A 7 9.16 -8.64 4.21
CA VAL A 7 8.09 -8.11 5.07
C VAL A 7 8.63 -6.90 5.82
N ALA A 8 8.19 -5.72 5.43
CA ALA A 8 8.84 -4.48 5.78
C ALA A 8 7.84 -3.43 6.27
N GLY A 9 7.96 -3.02 7.54
CA GLY A 9 7.03 -2.10 8.19
C GLY A 9 6.95 -0.71 7.58
N ALA A 10 5.98 0.07 8.04
CA ALA A 10 5.93 1.49 7.76
C ALA A 10 7.26 2.15 8.17
N GLY A 11 7.83 3.00 7.30
CA GLY A 11 9.09 3.68 7.60
C GLY A 11 10.35 2.81 7.56
N SER A 12 10.27 1.53 7.22
CA SER A 12 11.44 0.63 7.21
C SER A 12 12.49 0.92 6.12
N GLY A 13 12.13 1.71 5.11
CA GLY A 13 13.01 2.05 3.98
C GLY A 13 12.93 1.05 2.82
N LYS A 14 11.75 0.49 2.54
CA LYS A 14 11.47 -0.34 1.35
C LYS A 14 12.03 0.27 0.06
N THR A 15 11.64 1.51 -0.23
CA THR A 15 12.06 2.27 -1.41
C THR A 15 13.59 2.43 -1.45
N HIS A 16 14.22 2.71 -0.30
CA HIS A 16 15.67 2.85 -0.20
C HIS A 16 16.38 1.52 -0.51
N LYS A 17 15.92 0.40 0.05
CA LYS A 17 16.43 -0.94 -0.28
C LYS A 17 16.36 -1.21 -1.78
N ILE A 18 15.17 -1.05 -2.37
CA ILE A 18 14.95 -1.29 -3.81
C ILE A 18 15.92 -0.47 -4.65
N ILE A 19 16.08 0.83 -4.34
CA ILE A 19 16.94 1.72 -5.12
C ILE A 19 18.41 1.36 -4.95
N THR A 20 18.89 1.09 -3.73
CA THR A 20 20.30 0.74 -3.49
C THR A 20 20.69 -0.52 -4.26
N GLU A 21 19.89 -1.58 -4.18
CA GLU A 21 20.16 -2.82 -4.92
C GLU A 21 19.99 -2.66 -6.45
N ALA A 22 19.05 -1.81 -6.87
CA ALA A 22 18.90 -1.49 -8.29
C ALA A 22 20.13 -0.77 -8.83
N ILE A 23 20.69 0.17 -8.07
CA ILE A 23 21.93 0.87 -8.42
C ILE A 23 23.10 -0.11 -8.53
N GLU A 24 23.24 -1.05 -7.58
CA GLU A 24 24.27 -2.10 -7.62
C GLU A 24 24.14 -2.95 -8.89
N THR A 25 22.92 -3.39 -9.21
CA THR A 25 22.62 -4.17 -10.42
C THR A 25 22.97 -3.39 -11.70
N ILE A 26 22.61 -2.10 -11.76
CA ILE A 26 22.87 -1.24 -12.91
C ILE A 26 24.38 -0.98 -13.08
N LYS A 27 25.11 -0.75 -11.98
CA LYS A 27 26.58 -0.59 -12.01
C LYS A 27 27.28 -1.86 -12.51
N ALA A 28 26.69 -3.03 -12.29
CA ALA A 28 27.15 -4.29 -12.87
C ALA A 28 26.74 -4.51 -14.34
N GLY A 29 26.13 -3.51 -14.99
CA GLY A 29 25.67 -3.58 -16.39
C GLY A 29 24.27 -4.20 -16.57
N GLY A 30 23.57 -4.48 -15.48
CA GLY A 30 22.22 -5.05 -15.50
C GLY A 30 21.12 -4.03 -15.74
N ARG A 31 19.92 -4.54 -16.03
CA ARG A 31 18.69 -3.73 -16.15
C ARG A 31 17.69 -4.14 -15.09
N VAL A 32 17.01 -3.16 -14.51
CA VAL A 32 16.08 -3.36 -13.40
C VAL A 32 14.69 -2.85 -13.75
N LEU A 33 13.68 -3.65 -13.41
CA LEU A 33 12.27 -3.24 -13.43
C LEU A 33 11.76 -3.10 -12.00
N VAL A 34 11.10 -1.99 -11.69
CA VAL A 34 10.34 -1.80 -10.46
C VAL A 34 8.87 -1.60 -10.80
N VAL A 35 8.01 -2.47 -10.25
CA VAL A 35 6.56 -2.42 -10.40
C VAL A 35 5.93 -1.98 -9.08
N THR A 36 5.10 -0.94 -9.13
CA THR A 36 4.37 -0.42 -7.96
C THR A 36 2.94 -0.04 -8.35
N TYR A 37 2.09 0.32 -7.39
CA TYR A 37 0.66 0.56 -7.64
C TYR A 37 0.34 1.99 -8.12
N THR A 38 0.80 3.00 -7.39
CA THR A 38 0.33 4.39 -7.58
C THR A 38 1.28 5.20 -8.44
N THR A 39 0.77 6.22 -9.12
CA THR A 39 1.59 7.20 -9.86
C THR A 39 2.53 7.96 -8.93
N ASN A 40 2.10 8.26 -7.71
CA ASN A 40 2.92 8.93 -6.69
C ASN A 40 4.12 8.06 -6.29
N ASN A 41 3.91 6.76 -6.04
CA ASN A 41 5.01 5.85 -5.72
C ASN A 41 6.00 5.73 -6.89
N GLN A 42 5.50 5.72 -8.14
CA GLN A 42 6.38 5.72 -9.31
C GLN A 42 7.22 6.99 -9.40
N ALA A 43 6.63 8.16 -9.14
CA ALA A 43 7.34 9.44 -9.14
C ALA A 43 8.37 9.50 -8.00
N GLU A 44 8.02 9.03 -6.80
CA GLU A 44 8.93 8.95 -5.66
C GLU A 44 10.12 8.03 -5.95
N LEU A 45 9.88 6.83 -6.49
CA LEU A 45 10.93 5.89 -6.88
C LEU A 45 11.91 6.50 -7.88
N ARG A 46 11.40 7.18 -8.91
CA ARG A 46 12.25 7.87 -9.91
C ARG A 46 13.03 9.02 -9.29
N SER A 47 12.39 9.86 -8.48
CA SER A 47 13.03 11.00 -7.82
C SER A 47 14.17 10.56 -6.90
N ARG A 48 13.90 9.60 -6.00
CA ARG A 48 14.93 9.07 -5.08
C ARG A 48 16.03 8.29 -5.81
N PHE A 49 15.71 7.64 -6.93
CA PHE A 49 16.74 7.01 -7.76
C PHE A 49 17.71 8.06 -8.29
N VAL A 50 17.20 9.17 -8.84
CA VAL A 50 18.04 10.28 -9.33
C VAL A 50 18.86 10.89 -8.19
N GLU A 51 18.26 11.08 -7.02
CA GLU A 51 18.95 11.60 -5.83
C GLU A 51 20.15 10.72 -5.42
N LEU A 52 19.99 9.40 -5.40
CA LEU A 52 21.03 8.47 -4.94
C LEU A 52 22.01 8.05 -6.05
N TYR A 53 21.55 7.94 -7.30
CA TYR A 53 22.38 7.56 -8.43
C TYR A 53 23.11 8.75 -9.06
N GLY A 54 22.58 9.96 -8.90
CA GLY A 54 23.10 11.22 -9.45
C GLY A 54 22.55 11.60 -10.83
N ALA A 55 21.80 10.70 -11.49
CA ALA A 55 21.20 10.95 -12.81
C ALA A 55 20.01 10.01 -13.08
N SER A 56 19.28 10.23 -14.17
CA SER A 56 18.35 9.23 -14.70
C SER A 56 19.12 8.10 -15.42
N SER A 57 18.48 6.94 -15.56
CA SER A 57 19.05 5.80 -16.29
C SER A 57 17.96 5.02 -17.01
N GLU A 58 18.17 4.71 -18.29
CA GLU A 58 17.27 3.83 -19.07
C GLU A 58 17.29 2.37 -18.56
N HIS A 59 18.29 2.02 -17.76
CA HIS A 59 18.40 0.73 -17.10
C HIS A 59 17.56 0.64 -15.81
N PHE A 60 17.01 1.74 -15.31
CA PHE A 60 16.08 1.77 -14.18
C PHE A 60 14.65 2.06 -14.67
N VAL A 61 13.87 1.00 -14.89
CA VAL A 61 12.51 1.11 -15.41
C VAL A 61 11.51 1.03 -14.27
N VAL A 62 10.62 2.02 -14.14
CA VAL A 62 9.54 2.03 -13.15
C VAL A 62 8.19 1.99 -13.87
N LYS A 63 7.31 1.05 -13.51
CA LYS A 63 5.97 0.90 -14.08
C LYS A 63 4.88 0.77 -13.02
N GLY A 64 3.69 1.25 -13.36
CA GLY A 64 2.46 0.91 -12.63
C GLY A 64 2.06 -0.55 -12.87
N LEU A 65 1.45 -1.21 -11.88
CA LEU A 65 1.08 -2.62 -11.97
C LEU A 65 0.21 -2.94 -13.19
N PHE A 66 -0.84 -2.16 -13.44
CA PHE A 66 -1.71 -2.40 -14.59
C PHE A 66 -1.00 -2.13 -15.92
N SER A 67 -0.11 -1.13 -15.99
CA SER A 67 0.73 -0.89 -17.16
C SER A 67 1.67 -2.07 -17.42
N PHE A 68 2.30 -2.61 -16.38
CA PHE A 68 3.11 -3.82 -16.47
C PHE A 68 2.29 -5.00 -17.02
N TYR A 69 1.09 -5.24 -16.50
CA TYR A 69 0.24 -6.31 -17.04
C TYR A 69 -0.12 -6.09 -18.51
N LEU A 70 -0.57 -4.89 -18.89
CA LEU A 70 -0.98 -4.65 -20.27
C LEU A 70 0.23 -4.68 -21.23
N GLU A 71 1.28 -3.92 -20.93
CA GLU A 71 2.39 -3.69 -21.86
C GLU A 71 3.39 -4.84 -21.90
N ASP A 72 3.64 -5.48 -20.75
CA ASP A 72 4.68 -6.49 -20.64
C ASP A 72 4.16 -7.93 -20.65
N MET A 73 2.96 -8.16 -20.12
CA MET A 73 2.39 -9.51 -20.01
C MET A 73 1.36 -9.84 -21.10
N VAL A 74 0.50 -8.88 -21.46
CA VAL A 74 -0.64 -9.10 -22.35
C VAL A 74 -0.32 -8.75 -23.80
N ARG A 75 -0.07 -7.47 -24.10
CA ARG A 75 0.01 -6.94 -25.46
C ARG A 75 1.06 -7.60 -26.37
N PRO A 76 2.23 -8.05 -25.90
CA PRO A 76 3.19 -8.71 -26.79
C PRO A 76 2.74 -10.11 -27.25
N TYR A 77 1.80 -10.73 -26.54
CA TYR A 77 1.34 -12.11 -26.77
C TYR A 77 -0.17 -12.22 -26.84
N GLN A 78 -0.87 -11.11 -27.03
CA GLN A 78 -2.33 -11.07 -27.03
C GLN A 78 -2.94 -11.88 -28.17
N SER A 79 -2.22 -12.08 -29.29
CA SER A 79 -2.67 -12.86 -30.45
C SER A 79 -2.95 -14.32 -30.14
N GLU A 80 -2.48 -14.82 -28.99
CA GLU A 80 -2.89 -16.13 -28.43
C GLU A 80 -4.39 -16.18 -28.09
N VAL A 81 -5.03 -15.03 -27.90
CA VAL A 81 -6.42 -14.92 -27.45
C VAL A 81 -7.24 -13.99 -28.33
N PHE A 82 -6.69 -12.82 -28.68
CA PHE A 82 -7.38 -11.76 -29.41
C PHE A 82 -6.54 -11.27 -30.60
N PRO A 83 -7.10 -11.23 -31.81
CA PRO A 83 -6.39 -10.79 -33.00
C PRO A 83 -6.09 -9.28 -32.96
N ASP A 84 -7.01 -8.48 -32.43
CA ASP A 84 -6.95 -7.02 -32.48
C ASP A 84 -6.19 -6.42 -31.28
N ARG A 85 -5.40 -5.37 -31.54
CA ARG A 85 -4.57 -4.70 -30.52
C ARG A 85 -5.39 -4.16 -29.35
N ILE A 86 -5.03 -4.55 -28.13
CA ILE A 86 -5.51 -3.90 -26.90
C ILE A 86 -4.70 -2.61 -26.68
N THR A 87 -5.35 -1.48 -26.92
CA THR A 87 -4.73 -0.15 -26.95
C THR A 87 -4.51 0.42 -25.55
N THR A 88 -5.48 0.27 -24.65
CA THR A 88 -5.43 0.89 -23.32
C THR A 88 -6.23 0.11 -22.27
N ILE A 89 -6.23 0.62 -21.04
CA ILE A 89 -6.93 0.07 -19.88
C ILE A 89 -8.19 0.90 -19.64
N SER A 90 -9.30 0.23 -19.38
CA SER A 90 -10.51 0.82 -18.81
C SER A 90 -10.50 0.53 -17.30
N PHE A 91 -10.24 1.56 -16.50
CA PHE A 91 -10.27 1.41 -15.03
C PHE A 91 -11.70 1.15 -14.56
N THR A 92 -11.87 0.07 -13.79
CA THR A 92 -13.17 -0.37 -13.28
C THR A 92 -13.21 -0.28 -11.76
N GLU A 93 -14.09 0.56 -11.24
CA GLU A 93 -14.39 0.64 -9.80
C GLU A 93 -15.36 -0.44 -9.34
N ASN A 94 -16.22 -0.91 -10.25
CA ASN A 94 -17.25 -1.93 -10.03
C ASN A 94 -17.06 -3.13 -10.97
N ASN A 95 -17.65 -4.29 -10.65
CA ASN A 95 -17.60 -5.46 -11.54
C ASN A 95 -18.25 -5.09 -12.89
N PRO A 96 -17.50 -5.03 -14.00
CA PRO A 96 -18.05 -4.61 -15.30
C PRO A 96 -19.01 -5.65 -15.90
N HIS A 97 -19.17 -6.82 -15.28
CA HIS A 97 -20.13 -7.85 -15.68
C HIS A 97 -21.47 -7.74 -14.94
N LEU A 98 -21.63 -6.80 -14.00
CA LEU A 98 -22.90 -6.53 -13.33
C LEU A 98 -23.66 -5.39 -14.02
N ILE A 99 -24.98 -5.47 -14.04
CA ILE A 99 -25.85 -4.37 -14.44
C ILE A 99 -25.71 -3.25 -13.41
N SER A 100 -25.41 -2.04 -13.88
CA SER A 100 -25.12 -0.87 -13.03
C SER A 100 -26.19 -0.66 -11.96
N GLY A 101 -25.76 -0.56 -10.70
CA GLY A 101 -26.66 -0.38 -9.56
C GLY A 101 -27.36 -1.65 -9.08
N THR A 102 -27.03 -2.82 -9.62
CA THR A 102 -27.67 -4.11 -9.25
C THR A 102 -26.63 -5.20 -8.97
N THR A 103 -27.11 -6.35 -8.49
CA THR A 103 -26.34 -7.59 -8.32
C THR A 103 -26.51 -8.58 -9.48
N TYR A 104 -27.28 -8.23 -10.51
CA TYR A 104 -27.55 -9.08 -11.66
C TYR A 104 -26.42 -9.00 -12.69
N TYR A 105 -26.06 -10.15 -13.27
CA TYR A 105 -25.05 -10.24 -14.32
C TYR A 105 -25.62 -9.83 -15.68
N ILE A 106 -24.78 -9.17 -16.48
CA ILE A 106 -25.03 -8.92 -17.90
C ILE A 106 -24.86 -10.23 -18.66
N GLU A 107 -25.84 -10.56 -19.52
CA GLU A 107 -25.80 -11.74 -20.38
C GLU A 107 -24.61 -11.69 -21.37
N GLY A 108 -24.11 -12.86 -21.78
CA GLY A 108 -22.99 -12.94 -22.73
C GLY A 108 -21.63 -12.49 -22.19
N ARG A 109 -21.46 -12.45 -20.86
CA ARG A 109 -20.18 -12.13 -20.18
C ARG A 109 -19.43 -13.32 -19.61
N ALA A 110 -19.88 -14.54 -19.89
CA ALA A 110 -19.13 -15.74 -19.57
C ALA A 110 -17.73 -15.70 -20.19
N GLU A 111 -16.73 -16.28 -19.51
CA GLU A 111 -15.34 -16.27 -19.99
C GLU A 111 -15.15 -17.01 -21.31
N LYS A 112 -15.95 -18.06 -21.53
CA LYS A 112 -15.99 -18.81 -22.76
C LYS A 112 -17.32 -18.58 -23.46
N SER A 113 -17.25 -18.50 -24.79
CA SER A 113 -18.40 -18.57 -25.69
C SER A 113 -18.91 -20.01 -25.77
N GLU A 114 -20.08 -20.22 -26.37
CA GLU A 114 -20.69 -21.55 -26.54
C GLU A 114 -19.81 -22.51 -27.36
N ASP A 115 -19.04 -21.98 -28.32
CA ASP A 115 -18.06 -22.70 -29.13
C ASP A 115 -16.75 -23.03 -28.39
N GLY A 116 -16.64 -22.66 -27.11
CA GLY A 116 -15.47 -22.89 -26.27
C GLY A 116 -14.33 -21.88 -26.45
N THR A 117 -14.45 -20.92 -27.38
CA THR A 117 -13.48 -19.83 -27.57
C THR A 117 -13.52 -18.83 -26.42
N ILE A 118 -12.43 -18.09 -26.23
CA ILE A 118 -12.36 -17.06 -25.19
C ILE A 118 -13.20 -15.86 -25.63
N ASN A 119 -14.19 -15.49 -24.81
CA ASN A 119 -15.06 -14.37 -25.08
C ASN A 119 -14.34 -13.04 -24.82
N PRO A 120 -14.13 -12.18 -25.83
CA PRO A 120 -13.49 -10.88 -25.63
C PRO A 120 -14.24 -9.98 -24.66
N LEU A 121 -15.57 -10.07 -24.60
CA LEU A 121 -16.41 -9.24 -23.73
C LEU A 121 -16.25 -9.56 -22.24
N HIS A 122 -15.63 -10.69 -21.90
CA HIS A 122 -15.25 -10.99 -20.52
C HIS A 122 -14.08 -10.11 -20.05
N TYR A 123 -13.11 -9.86 -20.92
CA TYR A 123 -11.86 -9.17 -20.57
C TYR A 123 -11.83 -7.71 -21.03
N LEU A 124 -12.54 -7.40 -22.10
CA LEU A 124 -12.47 -6.14 -22.84
C LEU A 124 -13.83 -5.44 -22.83
N THR A 125 -13.78 -4.11 -22.90
CA THR A 125 -14.95 -3.27 -23.19
C THR A 125 -15.60 -3.67 -24.52
N PRO A 126 -16.87 -3.29 -24.78
CA PRO A 126 -17.55 -3.62 -26.04
C PRO A 126 -16.81 -3.23 -27.32
N CYS A 127 -15.94 -2.21 -27.28
CA CYS A 127 -15.10 -1.83 -28.43
C CYS A 127 -13.87 -2.73 -28.64
N LYS A 128 -13.67 -3.78 -27.82
CA LYS A 128 -12.62 -4.80 -27.93
C LYS A 128 -11.17 -4.29 -27.94
N THR A 129 -10.94 -3.00 -27.67
CA THR A 129 -9.60 -2.40 -27.66
C THR A 129 -9.16 -1.92 -26.29
N LYS A 130 -10.08 -1.88 -25.30
CA LYS A 130 -9.76 -1.49 -23.92
C LYS A 130 -9.98 -2.66 -22.97
N ALA A 131 -8.97 -3.05 -22.20
CA ALA A 131 -9.07 -4.12 -21.21
C ALA A 131 -9.58 -3.59 -19.86
N TYR A 132 -10.47 -4.32 -19.20
CA TYR A 132 -10.92 -3.98 -17.86
C TYR A 132 -9.81 -4.19 -16.83
N SER A 133 -9.49 -3.18 -16.02
CA SER A 133 -8.40 -3.28 -15.02
C SER A 133 -8.61 -4.44 -14.05
N GLY A 134 -9.85 -4.69 -13.62
CA GLY A 134 -10.18 -5.78 -12.69
C GLY A 134 -10.01 -7.20 -13.26
N PHE A 135 -9.95 -7.36 -14.58
CA PHE A 135 -9.71 -8.65 -15.25
C PHE A 135 -8.33 -8.76 -15.90
N LEU A 136 -7.50 -7.71 -15.79
CA LEU A 136 -6.23 -7.64 -16.51
C LEU A 136 -5.21 -8.67 -16.00
N ALA A 137 -5.13 -8.88 -14.68
CA ALA A 137 -4.28 -9.93 -14.10
C ALA A 137 -4.73 -11.35 -14.51
N LYS A 138 -6.05 -11.56 -14.63
CA LYS A 138 -6.63 -12.82 -15.13
C LYS A 138 -6.26 -13.03 -16.60
N LEU A 139 -6.38 -12.00 -17.43
CA LEU A 139 -5.97 -12.04 -18.83
C LEU A 139 -4.47 -12.32 -18.98
N ALA A 140 -3.63 -11.63 -18.20
CA ALA A 140 -2.19 -11.86 -18.18
C ALA A 140 -1.85 -13.32 -17.81
N THR A 141 -2.55 -13.89 -16.84
CA THR A 141 -2.39 -15.30 -16.45
C THR A 141 -2.81 -16.26 -17.57
N LEU A 142 -3.93 -15.98 -18.24
CA LEU A 142 -4.40 -16.77 -19.39
C LEU A 142 -3.39 -16.75 -20.54
N ILE A 143 -2.92 -15.56 -20.92
CA ILE A 143 -1.91 -15.40 -21.98
C ILE A 143 -0.59 -16.08 -21.60
N ALA A 144 -0.12 -15.93 -20.35
CA ALA A 144 1.08 -16.63 -19.89
C ALA A 144 0.91 -18.15 -19.98
N LYS A 145 -0.28 -18.69 -19.70
CA LYS A 145 -0.56 -20.12 -19.84
C LYS A 145 -0.53 -20.57 -21.31
N LEU A 146 -1.24 -19.88 -22.20
CA LEU A 146 -1.37 -20.24 -23.61
C LEU A 146 -0.02 -20.12 -24.36
N SER A 147 0.71 -19.03 -24.10
CA SER A 147 2.04 -18.77 -24.66
C SER A 147 3.19 -19.57 -24.01
N LYS A 148 2.90 -20.55 -23.14
CA LYS A 148 3.92 -21.35 -22.43
C LYS A 148 4.96 -20.49 -21.69
N ASN A 149 4.47 -19.50 -20.96
CA ASN A 149 5.18 -18.48 -20.18
C ASN A 149 6.13 -17.60 -21.01
N ALA A 150 5.84 -17.35 -22.30
CA ALA A 150 6.64 -16.46 -23.13
C ALA A 150 6.86 -15.05 -22.52
N PRO A 151 5.87 -14.40 -21.88
CA PRO A 151 6.10 -13.12 -21.19
C PRO A 151 7.20 -13.18 -20.14
N ALA A 152 7.19 -14.20 -19.29
CA ALA A 152 8.18 -14.37 -18.23
C ALA A 152 9.59 -14.65 -18.79
N LYS A 153 9.68 -15.43 -19.89
CA LYS A 153 10.95 -15.71 -20.58
C LYS A 153 11.56 -14.43 -21.15
N ARG A 154 10.76 -13.63 -21.87
CA ARG A 154 11.19 -12.34 -22.40
C ARG A 154 11.62 -11.38 -21.30
N LEU A 155 10.86 -11.28 -20.21
CA LEU A 155 11.23 -10.42 -19.08
C LEU A 155 12.53 -10.85 -18.42
N LYS A 156 12.80 -12.16 -18.33
CA LYS A 156 14.08 -12.69 -17.85
C LYS A 156 15.27 -12.29 -18.70
N GLU A 157 15.08 -12.21 -20.02
CA GLU A 157 16.12 -11.79 -20.97
C GLU A 157 16.40 -10.29 -20.89
N ILE A 158 15.38 -9.48 -20.54
CA ILE A 158 15.50 -8.02 -20.49
C ILE A 158 16.01 -7.53 -19.14
N TYR A 159 15.52 -8.10 -18.03
CA TYR A 159 15.74 -7.59 -16.68
C TYR A 159 16.52 -8.58 -15.83
N GLN A 160 17.65 -8.12 -15.31
CA GLN A 160 18.47 -8.87 -14.36
C GLN A 160 17.76 -9.00 -13.00
N ARG A 161 16.99 -7.96 -12.62
CA ARG A 161 16.19 -7.96 -11.39
C ARG A 161 14.86 -7.25 -11.59
N VAL A 162 13.81 -7.81 -10.98
CA VAL A 162 12.44 -7.28 -11.00
C VAL A 162 11.97 -7.13 -9.56
N TYR A 163 11.60 -5.91 -9.19
CA TYR A 163 11.05 -5.56 -7.90
C TYR A 163 9.55 -5.37 -7.99
N PHE A 164 8.80 -5.99 -7.09
CA PHE A 164 7.40 -5.67 -6.86
C PHE A 164 7.30 -4.98 -5.50
N ASP A 165 6.92 -3.71 -5.52
CA ASP A 165 6.68 -2.89 -4.35
C ASP A 165 5.19 -2.92 -3.96
N GLU A 166 4.90 -2.69 -2.68
CA GLU A 166 3.55 -2.73 -2.10
C GLU A 166 2.80 -4.06 -2.34
N VAL A 167 3.49 -5.22 -2.26
CA VAL A 167 2.88 -6.53 -2.56
C VAL A 167 1.72 -6.94 -1.64
N GLN A 168 1.52 -6.24 -0.53
CA GLN A 168 0.33 -6.43 0.29
C GLN A 168 -0.96 -6.01 -0.41
N ASP A 169 -0.88 -5.15 -1.43
CA ASP A 169 -2.04 -4.68 -2.20
C ASP A 169 -2.41 -5.66 -3.34
N LEU A 170 -1.59 -6.70 -3.59
CA LEU A 170 -1.92 -7.77 -4.53
C LEU A 170 -3.17 -8.53 -4.06
N VAL A 171 -4.04 -8.86 -5.01
CA VAL A 171 -5.30 -9.57 -4.78
C VAL A 171 -5.55 -10.62 -5.86
N GLY A 172 -6.15 -11.74 -5.47
CA GLY A 172 -6.65 -12.77 -6.40
C GLY A 172 -5.65 -13.15 -7.50
N TRP A 173 -5.99 -12.80 -8.74
CA TRP A 173 -5.21 -13.16 -9.95
C TRP A 173 -3.82 -12.55 -10.02
N ASP A 174 -3.54 -11.48 -9.25
CA ASP A 174 -2.20 -10.91 -9.16
C ASP A 174 -1.18 -11.98 -8.72
N TYR A 175 -1.57 -12.84 -7.77
CA TYR A 175 -0.72 -13.94 -7.29
C TYR A 175 -0.43 -14.97 -8.37
N ASP A 176 -1.37 -15.23 -9.29
CA ASP A 176 -1.13 -16.14 -10.42
C ASP A 176 -0.16 -15.52 -11.44
N VAL A 177 -0.20 -14.19 -11.62
CA VAL A 177 0.80 -13.49 -12.43
C VAL A 177 2.18 -13.64 -11.80
N ILE A 178 2.35 -13.31 -10.51
CA ILE A 178 3.64 -13.48 -9.80
C ILE A 178 4.09 -14.94 -9.85
N LYS A 179 3.19 -15.90 -9.67
CA LYS A 179 3.48 -17.34 -9.77
C LYS A 179 3.96 -17.73 -11.16
N SER A 180 3.39 -17.17 -12.23
CA SER A 180 3.83 -17.43 -13.61
C SER A 180 5.24 -16.90 -13.87
N LEU A 181 5.57 -15.73 -13.33
CA LEU A 181 6.91 -15.12 -13.42
C LEU A 181 7.93 -15.95 -12.62
N ASN A 182 7.60 -16.26 -11.36
CA ASN A 182 8.46 -17.01 -10.43
C ASN A 182 8.90 -18.38 -10.98
N LYS A 183 8.05 -19.05 -11.76
CA LYS A 183 8.39 -20.33 -12.41
C LYS A 183 9.57 -20.23 -13.39
N VAL A 184 9.80 -19.07 -13.99
CA VAL A 184 10.79 -18.87 -15.05
C VAL A 184 11.96 -18.01 -14.56
N MET A 185 11.64 -16.95 -13.82
CA MET A 185 12.54 -15.92 -13.32
C MET A 185 13.06 -16.27 -11.92
N VAL A 186 13.71 -17.43 -11.80
CA VAL A 186 14.35 -17.86 -10.56
C VAL A 186 15.50 -16.92 -10.23
N ASP A 187 15.59 -16.48 -8.98
CA ASP A 187 16.62 -15.55 -8.49
C ASP A 187 16.61 -14.18 -9.18
N SER A 188 15.49 -13.78 -9.79
CA SER A 188 15.34 -12.46 -10.44
C SER A 188 14.19 -11.61 -9.90
N ILE A 189 13.38 -12.11 -8.97
CA ILE A 189 12.28 -11.38 -8.35
C ILE A 189 12.55 -11.07 -6.87
N CYS A 190 12.30 -9.82 -6.48
CA CYS A 190 12.22 -9.38 -5.09
C CYS A 190 10.87 -8.68 -4.85
N CYS A 191 10.10 -9.18 -3.90
CA CYS A 191 8.81 -8.65 -3.48
C CYS A 191 8.95 -7.95 -2.14
N VAL A 192 8.47 -6.72 -2.02
CA VAL A 192 8.56 -5.92 -0.79
C VAL A 192 7.19 -5.39 -0.42
N GLY A 193 6.78 -5.54 0.85
CA GLY A 193 5.46 -5.10 1.28
C GLY A 193 5.25 -5.06 2.78
N ASP A 194 4.21 -4.35 3.21
CA ASP A 194 3.76 -4.29 4.60
C ASP A 194 2.33 -4.83 4.73
N PHE A 195 2.19 -6.09 5.10
CA PHE A 195 0.88 -6.74 5.18
C PHE A 195 -0.04 -6.15 6.27
N ARG A 196 0.51 -5.36 7.21
CA ARG A 196 -0.23 -4.53 8.18
C ARG A 196 -0.95 -3.33 7.53
N GLN A 197 -0.58 -2.97 6.30
CA GLN A 197 -1.18 -1.86 5.54
C GLN A 197 -2.13 -2.34 4.43
N THR A 198 -2.67 -3.56 4.55
CA THR A 198 -3.66 -4.10 3.60
C THR A 198 -5.01 -3.43 3.83
N ILE A 199 -5.25 -2.28 3.19
CA ILE A 199 -6.48 -1.48 3.35
C ILE A 199 -7.37 -1.45 2.11
N TYR A 200 -6.84 -1.86 0.95
CA TYR A 200 -7.60 -2.02 -0.30
C TYR A 200 -7.91 -3.50 -0.50
N THR A 201 -9.19 -3.86 -0.50
CA THR A 201 -9.63 -5.27 -0.47
C THR A 201 -10.43 -5.69 -1.70
N THR A 202 -10.76 -4.80 -2.62
CA THR A 202 -11.74 -5.09 -3.67
C THR A 202 -11.19 -4.89 -5.08
N THR A 203 -10.61 -5.94 -5.65
CA THR A 203 -10.88 -6.24 -7.06
C THR A 203 -12.01 -7.27 -7.08
N PHE A 204 -12.94 -7.15 -8.03
CA PHE A 204 -14.07 -8.08 -8.13
C PHE A 204 -13.56 -9.50 -8.40
N GLY A 205 -13.86 -10.42 -7.48
CA GLY A 205 -13.41 -11.81 -7.52
C GLY A 205 -12.78 -12.24 -6.20
N HIS A 206 -13.47 -13.11 -5.46
CA HIS A 206 -13.07 -13.62 -4.14
C HIS A 206 -11.91 -14.62 -4.16
N LYS A 207 -11.02 -14.55 -5.16
CA LYS A 207 -9.93 -15.52 -5.31
C LYS A 207 -8.92 -15.34 -4.18
N ALA A 208 -8.63 -16.43 -3.46
CA ALA A 208 -7.58 -16.47 -2.44
C ALA A 208 -6.20 -16.16 -3.05
N PRO A 209 -5.25 -15.61 -2.27
CA PRO A 209 -5.33 -15.30 -0.83
C PRO A 209 -6.07 -13.99 -0.51
N GLN A 210 -6.76 -13.95 0.64
CA GLN A 210 -7.57 -12.79 1.06
C GLN A 210 -6.98 -12.06 2.27
N THR A 211 -6.58 -12.81 3.31
CA THR A 211 -6.06 -12.20 4.55
C THR A 211 -4.56 -11.91 4.48
N PRO A 212 -4.03 -10.94 5.24
CA PRO A 212 -2.59 -10.67 5.35
C PRO A 212 -1.75 -11.94 5.54
N GLN A 213 -2.16 -12.82 6.46
CA GLN A 213 -1.46 -14.08 6.72
C GLN A 213 -1.49 -15.03 5.51
N GLN A 214 -2.67 -15.22 4.90
CA GLN A 214 -2.79 -16.05 3.70
C GLN A 214 -1.92 -15.53 2.55
N LYS A 215 -1.77 -14.21 2.42
CA LYS A 215 -0.90 -13.60 1.40
C LYS A 215 0.57 -13.99 1.63
N VAL A 216 1.07 -13.84 2.87
CA VAL A 216 2.43 -14.27 3.25
C VAL A 216 2.61 -15.78 3.04
N ASP A 217 1.66 -16.59 3.48
CA ASP A 217 1.70 -18.05 3.34
C ASP A 217 1.68 -18.48 1.86
N TYR A 218 1.03 -17.72 0.99
CA TYR A 218 1.04 -17.99 -0.44
C TYR A 218 2.44 -17.76 -1.05
N PHE A 219 3.12 -16.65 -0.71
CA PHE A 219 4.49 -16.39 -1.13
C PHE A 219 5.45 -17.49 -0.67
N VAL A 220 5.45 -17.80 0.64
CA VAL A 220 6.41 -18.73 1.23
C VAL A 220 6.03 -20.18 0.94
N GLY A 221 4.79 -20.55 1.21
CA GLY A 221 4.32 -21.94 1.13
C GLY A 221 4.10 -22.42 -0.30
N LYS A 222 3.45 -21.61 -1.15
CA LYS A 222 3.08 -22.00 -2.52
C LYS A 222 4.11 -21.56 -3.57
N MET A 223 4.64 -20.34 -3.46
CA MET A 223 5.62 -19.82 -4.43
C MET A 223 7.08 -20.07 -4.01
N LYS A 224 7.33 -20.54 -2.78
CA LYS A 224 8.66 -20.87 -2.26
C LYS A 224 9.62 -19.67 -2.26
N PHE A 225 9.09 -18.48 -1.99
CA PHE A 225 9.91 -17.30 -1.75
C PHE A 225 10.62 -17.43 -0.41
N GLU A 226 11.85 -16.96 -0.35
CA GLU A 226 12.58 -16.77 0.90
C GLU A 226 12.07 -15.52 1.62
N LYS A 227 11.67 -15.68 2.88
CA LYS A 227 11.08 -14.59 3.67
C LYS A 227 12.17 -13.90 4.48
N HIS A 228 12.25 -12.58 4.34
CA HIS A 228 13.07 -11.69 5.15
C HIS A 228 12.20 -10.67 5.88
N SER A 229 12.74 -10.08 6.95
CA SER A 229 12.07 -9.07 7.76
C SER A 229 12.88 -7.77 7.80
N MET A 230 12.19 -6.63 7.84
CA MET A 230 12.80 -5.31 8.05
C MET A 230 12.18 -4.61 9.26
N PRO A 231 12.62 -4.94 10.48
CA PRO A 231 12.05 -4.38 11.72
C PRO A 231 12.53 -2.94 12.02
N LYS A 232 13.64 -2.49 11.43
CA LYS A 232 14.17 -1.14 11.67
C LYS A 232 13.28 -0.08 11.01
N ASN A 233 12.71 0.84 11.78
CA ASN A 233 11.87 1.95 11.30
C ASN A 233 12.67 3.26 11.31
N ARG A 234 12.89 3.88 10.15
CA ARG A 234 13.67 5.12 9.97
C ARG A 234 12.81 6.39 9.97
N ARG A 235 11.53 6.29 10.32
CA ARG A 235 10.55 7.39 10.27
C ARG A 235 10.08 7.78 11.67
N CYS A 236 9.57 6.82 12.42
CA CYS A 236 8.86 7.05 13.67
C CYS A 236 9.83 6.93 14.84
N ILE A 237 9.69 7.80 15.85
CA ILE A 237 10.32 7.59 17.17
C ILE A 237 9.85 6.28 17.83
N GLN A 238 10.60 5.78 18.82
CA GLN A 238 10.33 4.47 19.42
C GLN A 238 8.94 4.39 20.06
N GLU A 239 8.47 5.45 20.72
CA GLU A 239 7.16 5.47 21.37
C GLU A 239 6.01 5.20 20.38
N ILE A 240 6.07 5.83 19.19
CA ILE A 240 5.08 5.62 18.12
C ILE A 240 5.22 4.21 17.52
N CYS A 241 6.45 3.70 17.41
CA CYS A 241 6.70 2.32 16.96
C CYS A 241 6.06 1.31 17.93
N ASP A 242 6.31 1.46 19.23
CA ASP A 242 5.79 0.59 20.28
C ASP A 242 4.26 0.59 20.27
N LEU A 243 3.63 1.76 20.18
CA LEU A 243 2.17 1.86 20.00
C LEU A 243 1.70 1.15 18.73
N SER A 244 2.34 1.38 17.59
CA SER A 244 1.92 0.77 16.33
C SER A 244 2.03 -0.76 16.35
N ASP A 245 3.01 -1.32 17.06
CA ASP A 245 3.20 -2.77 17.20
C ASP A 245 2.09 -3.42 18.03
N THR A 246 1.48 -2.69 18.97
CA THR A 246 0.34 -3.21 19.75
C THR A 246 -0.87 -3.57 18.89
N ILE A 247 -1.01 -2.98 17.69
CA ILE A 247 -2.13 -3.23 16.78
C ILE A 247 -2.10 -4.67 16.23
N HIS A 248 -0.90 -5.20 16.02
CA HIS A 248 -0.67 -6.54 15.46
C HIS A 248 0.22 -7.36 16.40
N LEU A 249 -0.13 -7.35 17.69
CA LEU A 249 0.68 -7.90 18.77
C LEU A 249 1.05 -9.38 18.51
N GLY A 250 2.36 -9.67 18.53
CA GLY A 250 2.90 -11.03 18.39
C GLY A 250 2.90 -11.60 16.97
N LEU A 251 2.48 -10.83 15.95
CA LEU A 251 2.43 -11.31 14.55
C LEU A 251 3.68 -10.95 13.73
N TYR A 252 4.41 -9.91 14.14
CA TYR A 252 5.58 -9.38 13.44
C TYR A 252 6.72 -9.13 14.42
N ASP A 253 7.93 -9.06 13.90
CA ASP A 253 9.11 -8.68 14.69
C ASP A 253 8.91 -7.30 15.31
N LYS A 254 9.42 -7.12 16.53
CA LYS A 254 9.35 -5.84 17.23
C LYS A 254 10.06 -4.76 16.41
N THR A 255 9.36 -3.65 16.19
CA THR A 255 9.87 -2.50 15.46
C THR A 255 10.89 -1.74 16.32
N VAL A 256 12.06 -1.47 15.75
CA VAL A 256 13.12 -0.70 16.41
C VAL A 256 13.34 0.60 15.63
N THR A 257 13.26 1.74 16.30
CA THR A 257 13.50 3.02 15.63
C THR A 257 14.96 3.15 15.20
N GLY A 258 15.17 3.75 14.03
CA GLY A 258 16.44 4.28 13.57
C GLY A 258 16.50 5.81 13.66
N VAL A 259 15.52 6.45 14.31
CA VAL A 259 15.54 7.88 14.62
C VAL A 259 16.43 8.07 15.85
N GLU A 260 17.62 8.65 15.64
CA GLU A 260 18.62 8.80 16.70
C GLU A 260 18.35 10.02 17.59
N LYS A 261 17.85 11.12 17.00
CA LYS A 261 17.53 12.36 17.71
C LYS A 261 16.24 12.98 17.14
N VAL A 262 15.40 13.51 18.02
CA VAL A 262 14.28 14.38 17.63
C VAL A 262 14.84 15.77 17.29
N PRO A 263 14.49 16.38 16.15
CA PRO A 263 14.92 17.75 15.82
C PRO A 263 14.59 18.74 16.93
N ASP A 264 15.48 19.69 17.19
CA ASP A 264 15.36 20.63 18.31
C ASP A 264 14.09 21.49 18.17
N GLU A 265 13.68 21.81 16.93
CA GLU A 265 12.46 22.56 16.60
C GLU A 265 11.17 21.81 16.96
N ILE A 266 11.24 20.48 17.14
CA ILE A 266 10.09 19.63 17.47
C ILE A 266 10.18 19.08 18.90
N SER A 267 11.36 19.17 19.52
CA SER A 267 11.65 18.63 20.85
C SER A 267 10.63 19.05 21.93
N HIS A 268 10.08 20.26 21.84
CA HIS A 268 9.09 20.79 22.77
C HIS A 268 7.73 20.07 22.76
N HIS A 269 7.42 19.29 21.72
CA HIS A 269 6.18 18.53 21.63
C HIS A 269 6.33 17.30 20.72
N HIS A 270 6.75 16.17 21.29
CA HIS A 270 6.91 14.88 20.63
C HIS A 270 6.38 13.74 21.51
N GLY A 271 6.13 12.57 20.94
CA GLY A 271 5.44 11.47 21.62
C GLY A 271 3.95 11.41 21.29
N THR A 272 3.17 10.76 22.16
CA THR A 272 1.75 10.46 21.95
C THR A 272 0.86 11.21 22.92
N PHE A 273 -0.16 11.91 22.43
CA PHE A 273 -1.03 12.78 23.23
C PHE A 273 -2.53 12.55 22.98
N ILE A 274 -3.34 12.93 23.95
CA ILE A 274 -4.78 13.14 23.80
C ILE A 274 -5.06 14.65 23.68
N VAL A 275 -5.76 15.04 22.63
CA VAL A 275 -6.27 16.42 22.46
C VAL A 275 -7.78 16.39 22.65
N LYS A 276 -8.30 17.21 23.55
CA LYS A 276 -9.76 17.37 23.71
C LYS A 276 -10.34 18.04 22.49
N GLN A 277 -11.55 17.67 22.11
CA GLN A 277 -12.26 18.33 21.02
C GLN A 277 -12.44 19.82 21.27
N SER A 278 -12.68 20.24 22.53
CA SER A 278 -12.73 21.65 22.92
C SER A 278 -11.44 22.43 22.68
N GLN A 279 -10.29 21.75 22.63
CA GLN A 279 -8.96 22.34 22.48
C GLN A 279 -8.42 22.24 21.04
N VAL A 280 -9.20 21.72 20.08
CA VAL A 280 -8.71 21.41 18.73
C VAL A 280 -8.19 22.65 17.99
N SER A 281 -8.89 23.78 18.11
CA SER A 281 -8.51 25.02 17.44
C SER A 281 -7.15 25.53 17.92
N ASP A 282 -6.93 25.53 19.23
CA ASP A 282 -5.67 25.96 19.84
C ASP A 282 -4.52 25.03 19.45
N TYR A 283 -4.79 23.72 19.44
CA TYR A 283 -3.79 22.72 19.04
C TYR A 283 -3.38 22.87 17.56
N LEU A 284 -4.35 23.10 16.68
CA LEU A 284 -4.10 23.34 15.26
C LEU A 284 -3.30 24.64 15.04
N ALA A 285 -3.62 25.70 15.79
CA ALA A 285 -2.91 26.97 15.71
C ALA A 285 -1.46 26.85 16.20
N ALA A 286 -1.23 26.12 17.29
CA ALA A 286 0.09 25.95 17.89
C ALA A 286 1.03 25.06 17.06
N PHE A 287 0.54 23.92 16.55
CA PHE A 287 1.42 22.88 16.03
C PHE A 287 1.25 22.57 14.55
N GLN A 288 0.20 23.10 13.92
CA GLN A 288 -0.14 22.85 12.51
C GLN A 288 0.02 21.37 12.08
N PRO A 289 -0.51 20.40 12.85
CA PRO A 289 -0.34 18.99 12.56
C PRO A 289 -1.08 18.61 11.28
N GLN A 290 -0.59 17.59 10.56
CA GLN A 290 -1.39 17.00 9.51
C GLN A 290 -2.56 16.24 10.12
N VAL A 291 -3.79 16.65 9.79
CA VAL A 291 -5.00 15.97 10.26
C VAL A 291 -5.30 14.75 9.41
N LEU A 292 -5.45 13.61 10.08
CA LEU A 292 -5.85 12.34 9.49
C LEU A 292 -7.19 11.90 10.09
N ARG A 293 -8.15 11.54 9.24
CA ARG A 293 -9.52 11.21 9.66
C ARG A 293 -9.96 9.84 9.16
N TRP A 294 -10.84 9.18 9.91
CA TRP A 294 -11.38 7.87 9.52
C TRP A 294 -12.05 7.89 8.13
N SER A 295 -12.93 8.88 7.90
CA SER A 295 -13.62 9.12 6.64
C SER A 295 -13.59 10.61 6.28
N SER A 296 -13.94 10.94 5.04
CA SER A 296 -14.07 12.34 4.57
C SER A 296 -15.11 13.16 5.34
N THR A 297 -16.08 12.51 5.97
CA THR A 297 -17.14 13.15 6.78
C THR A 297 -16.78 13.28 8.26
N THR A 298 -15.72 12.61 8.71
CA THR A 298 -15.32 12.64 10.12
C THR A 298 -14.72 14.01 10.46
N GLY A 299 -15.30 14.68 11.46
CA GLY A 299 -14.81 15.96 11.99
C GLY A 299 -15.30 17.22 11.27
N THR A 300 -16.18 17.11 10.26
CA THR A 300 -16.65 18.27 9.49
C THR A 300 -17.43 19.31 10.30
N GLY A 301 -18.01 18.92 11.44
CA GLY A 301 -18.80 19.83 12.29
C GLY A 301 -17.99 20.67 13.28
N TYR A 302 -16.68 20.40 13.45
CA TYR A 302 -15.85 21.08 14.45
C TYR A 302 -14.42 21.38 13.97
N LEU A 303 -14.04 20.94 12.77
CA LEU A 303 -12.77 21.34 12.15
C LEU A 303 -12.96 22.58 11.27
N PRO A 304 -11.93 23.43 11.12
CA PRO A 304 -11.91 24.51 10.14
C PRO A 304 -12.12 23.99 8.72
N GLY A 305 -12.97 24.67 7.93
CA GLY A 305 -13.33 24.23 6.57
C GLY A 305 -12.21 24.30 5.54
N ASN A 306 -11.16 25.10 5.78
CA ASN A 306 -9.99 25.25 4.91
C ASN A 306 -8.85 24.27 5.24
N LEU A 307 -9.03 23.38 6.22
CA LEU A 307 -7.99 22.47 6.68
C LEU A 307 -7.78 21.30 5.71
N ILE A 308 -6.56 21.12 5.22
CA ILE A 308 -6.21 19.97 4.38
C ILE A 308 -6.19 18.71 5.26
N CYS A 309 -7.16 17.81 5.04
CA CYS A 309 -7.29 16.57 5.79
C CYS A 309 -7.16 15.36 4.87
N TYR A 310 -6.40 14.35 5.27
CA TYR A 310 -6.38 13.06 4.58
C TYR A 310 -7.24 12.02 5.30
N THR A 311 -7.83 11.11 4.54
CA THR A 311 -8.41 9.91 5.15
C THR A 311 -7.29 8.93 5.50
N PHE A 312 -7.54 7.97 6.39
CA PHE A 312 -6.56 6.91 6.67
C PHE A 312 -6.18 6.10 5.42
N GLY A 313 -7.08 6.05 4.42
CA GLY A 313 -6.76 5.47 3.11
C GLY A 313 -5.85 6.36 2.28
N SER A 314 -6.23 7.63 2.09
CA SER A 314 -5.50 8.54 1.19
C SER A 314 -4.16 9.03 1.73
N CYS A 315 -3.85 8.83 3.02
CA CYS A 315 -2.54 9.14 3.58
C CYS A 315 -1.51 8.01 3.45
N LYS A 316 -1.90 6.82 2.97
CA LYS A 316 -0.96 5.70 2.75
C LYS A 316 0.18 6.16 1.84
N GLY A 317 1.41 5.80 2.20
CA GLY A 317 2.64 6.24 1.52
C GLY A 317 3.21 7.56 2.03
N LEU A 318 2.41 8.44 2.64
CA LEU A 318 2.87 9.74 3.15
C LEU A 318 3.55 9.61 4.53
N GLY A 319 4.13 10.70 5.02
CA GLY A 319 4.65 10.81 6.39
C GLY A 319 4.83 12.28 6.78
N PHE A 320 4.54 12.61 8.03
CA PHE A 320 4.49 13.98 8.54
C PHE A 320 5.18 14.05 9.91
N ASP A 321 5.74 15.20 10.22
CA ASP A 321 6.44 15.41 11.49
C ASP A 321 5.48 15.34 12.69
N ARG A 322 4.30 15.97 12.52
CA ARG A 322 3.22 16.03 13.51
C ARG A 322 1.90 15.57 12.87
N VAL A 323 1.18 14.70 13.56
CA VAL A 323 -0.10 14.16 13.09
C VAL A 323 -1.16 14.27 14.17
N LEU A 324 -2.34 14.74 13.78
CA LEU A 324 -3.55 14.67 14.60
C LEU A 324 -4.51 13.65 13.97
N VAL A 325 -4.67 12.52 14.64
CA VAL A 325 -5.59 11.45 14.24
C VAL A 325 -6.98 11.73 14.84
N ILE A 326 -8.00 11.65 14.00
CA ILE A 326 -9.41 11.66 14.40
C ILE A 326 -9.93 10.22 14.29
N PRO A 327 -9.84 9.44 15.39
CA PRO A 327 -10.21 8.03 15.41
C PRO A 327 -11.73 7.83 15.33
N SER A 328 -12.15 6.61 14.97
CA SER A 328 -13.53 6.15 15.20
C SER A 328 -13.72 5.73 16.66
N ASP A 329 -14.96 5.57 17.11
CA ASP A 329 -15.24 5.04 18.46
C ASP A 329 -14.60 3.67 18.71
N LYS A 330 -14.48 2.84 17.66
CA LYS A 330 -13.80 1.54 17.75
C LYS A 330 -12.31 1.71 18.00
N HIS A 331 -11.67 2.64 17.30
CA HIS A 331 -10.26 2.96 17.50
C HIS A 331 -10.01 3.56 18.89
N LEU A 332 -10.91 4.42 19.39
CA LEU A 332 -10.81 4.95 20.76
C LEU A 332 -10.84 3.84 21.81
N LYS A 333 -11.72 2.83 21.64
CA LYS A 333 -11.75 1.66 22.53
C LYS A 333 -10.42 0.88 22.50
N PHE A 334 -9.82 0.72 21.32
CA PHE A 334 -8.49 0.10 21.20
C PHE A 334 -7.42 0.91 21.95
N ILE A 335 -7.36 2.22 21.67
CA ILE A 335 -6.42 3.16 22.30
C ILE A 335 -6.60 3.18 23.83
N GLY A 336 -7.82 3.01 24.32
CA GLY A 336 -8.14 2.87 25.74
C GLY A 336 -7.83 1.49 26.36
N GLY A 337 -7.13 0.60 25.64
CA GLY A 337 -6.63 -0.68 26.15
C GLY A 337 -7.42 -1.92 25.73
N ASN A 338 -8.51 -1.79 24.95
CA ASN A 338 -9.23 -2.95 24.44
C ASN A 338 -8.57 -3.54 23.18
N ALA A 339 -7.51 -4.33 23.37
CA ALA A 339 -6.76 -4.97 22.28
C ALA A 339 -7.63 -5.87 21.38
N LYS A 340 -8.73 -6.42 21.91
CA LYS A 340 -9.63 -7.37 21.23
C LYS A 340 -10.78 -6.71 20.47
N VAL A 341 -10.84 -5.38 20.42
CA VAL A 341 -11.98 -4.66 19.84
C VAL A 341 -12.20 -4.97 18.35
N PHE A 342 -11.15 -5.41 17.65
CA PHE A 342 -11.18 -5.76 16.23
C PHE A 342 -11.47 -7.24 15.95
N ASP A 343 -11.48 -8.12 16.97
CA ASP A 343 -11.53 -9.59 16.76
C ASP A 343 -12.83 -10.08 16.12
N LYS A 344 -13.91 -9.28 16.25
CA LYS A 344 -15.23 -9.58 15.66
C LYS A 344 -15.42 -8.94 14.29
N ASP A 345 -14.43 -8.23 13.76
CA ASP A 345 -14.54 -7.59 12.46
C ASP A 345 -14.49 -8.63 11.35
N LYS A 346 -15.35 -8.47 10.34
CA LYS A 346 -15.35 -9.33 9.15
C LYS A 346 -14.07 -9.18 8.32
N THR A 347 -13.39 -8.03 8.46
CA THR A 347 -12.19 -7.67 7.71
C THR A 347 -11.19 -6.99 8.65
N GLU A 348 -9.90 -7.09 8.30
CA GLU A 348 -8.80 -6.41 9.01
C GLU A 348 -8.73 -4.90 8.69
N GLU A 349 -9.66 -4.37 7.90
CA GLU A 349 -9.57 -3.02 7.33
C GLU A 349 -9.52 -1.93 8.41
N SER A 350 -10.37 -2.02 9.44
CA SER A 350 -10.38 -1.02 10.53
C SER A 350 -9.06 -1.03 11.30
N ARG A 351 -8.57 -2.23 11.65
CA ARG A 351 -7.30 -2.44 12.36
C ARG A 351 -6.13 -1.88 11.53
N ASN A 352 -6.04 -2.24 10.25
CA ASN A 352 -4.97 -1.82 9.35
C ASN A 352 -5.01 -0.31 9.07
N LYS A 353 -6.20 0.29 8.95
CA LYS A 353 -6.34 1.74 8.78
C LYS A 353 -5.83 2.51 10.00
N LEU A 354 -6.07 2.01 11.22
CA LEU A 354 -5.48 2.60 12.42
C LEU A 354 -3.95 2.52 12.40
N TYR A 355 -3.39 1.36 12.02
CA TYR A 355 -1.94 1.18 11.87
C TYR A 355 -1.34 2.17 10.85
N VAL A 356 -2.00 2.34 9.70
CA VAL A 356 -1.57 3.32 8.69
C VAL A 356 -1.55 4.73 9.28
N ALA A 357 -2.61 5.14 9.97
CA ALA A 357 -2.74 6.48 10.55
C ALA A 357 -1.64 6.80 11.57
N ILE A 358 -1.41 5.89 12.53
CA ILE A 358 -0.39 6.04 13.59
C ILE A 358 1.00 6.17 12.96
N THR A 359 1.33 5.30 12.01
CA THR A 359 2.66 5.24 11.39
C THR A 359 2.96 6.36 10.37
N ARG A 360 2.05 7.33 10.22
CA ARG A 360 2.32 8.55 9.44
C ARG A 360 3.11 9.57 10.25
N ALA A 361 3.01 9.55 11.57
CA ALA A 361 3.70 10.46 12.47
C ALA A 361 5.18 10.09 12.61
N ARG A 362 6.08 11.04 12.41
CA ARG A 362 7.53 10.86 12.67
C ARG A 362 7.85 11.09 14.14
N TYR A 363 7.39 12.21 14.70
CA TYR A 363 7.81 12.65 16.03
C TYR A 363 6.64 12.88 16.98
N SER A 364 5.51 13.41 16.50
CA SER A 364 4.37 13.74 17.34
C SER A 364 3.07 13.16 16.80
N LEU A 365 2.37 12.42 17.64
CA LEU A 365 1.08 11.80 17.36
C LEU A 365 0.07 12.26 18.40
N ALA A 366 -1.04 12.84 17.96
CA ALA A 366 -2.15 13.18 18.83
C ALA A 366 -3.42 12.46 18.39
N PHE A 367 -4.26 12.08 19.35
CA PHE A 367 -5.62 11.60 19.10
C PHE A 367 -6.62 12.65 19.56
N LEU A 368 -7.49 13.08 18.64
CA LEU A 368 -8.58 13.98 18.98
C LEU A 368 -9.74 13.18 19.61
N VAL A 369 -10.17 13.60 20.79
CA VAL A 369 -11.16 12.86 21.59
C VAL A 369 -12.21 13.81 22.14
N GLU A 370 -13.49 13.41 22.07
CA GLU A 370 -14.57 14.12 22.77
C GLU A 370 -14.23 14.25 24.27
N ASP A 371 -14.41 15.43 24.84
CA ASP A 371 -14.02 15.75 26.22
C ASP A 371 -14.49 14.72 27.26
N LYS A 372 -15.72 14.22 27.12
CA LYS A 372 -16.32 13.20 28.01
C LYS A 372 -15.69 11.81 27.89
N LYS A 373 -14.99 11.52 26.79
CA LYS A 373 -14.37 10.22 26.47
C LYS A 373 -12.86 10.18 26.80
N VAL A 374 -12.29 11.27 27.31
CA VAL A 374 -10.85 11.37 27.60
C VAL A 374 -10.44 10.56 28.84
N LYS A 375 -11.34 10.41 29.83
CA LYS A 375 -11.04 9.73 31.08
C LYS A 375 -10.69 8.26 30.84
N GLY A 376 -9.53 7.83 31.36
CA GLY A 376 -9.07 6.44 31.29
C GLY A 376 -8.22 6.09 30.06
N LEU A 377 -7.90 7.06 29.20
CA LEU A 377 -6.92 6.85 28.13
C LEU A 377 -5.49 6.87 28.72
N PRO A 378 -4.57 6.03 28.22
CA PRO A 378 -3.25 5.84 28.82
C PRO A 378 -2.20 6.87 28.36
N TYR A 379 -2.61 7.94 27.69
CA TYR A 379 -1.72 8.95 27.10
C TYR A 379 -1.92 10.32 27.77
N PRO A 380 -0.86 11.15 27.87
CA PRO A 380 -0.96 12.49 28.42
C PRO A 380 -1.99 13.33 27.65
N ILE A 381 -2.80 14.07 28.40
CA ILE A 381 -3.74 15.03 27.84
C ILE A 381 -2.94 16.31 27.56
N TRP A 382 -3.06 16.86 26.36
CA TRP A 382 -2.48 18.15 26.04
C TRP A 382 -3.10 19.24 26.93
N ASP A 383 -2.26 19.87 27.73
CA ASP A 383 -2.62 20.85 28.76
C ASP A 383 -2.63 22.30 28.25
N GLY A 384 -2.38 22.51 26.96
CA GLY A 384 -2.22 23.84 26.35
C GLY A 384 -0.76 24.33 26.33
N SER A 385 0.19 23.57 26.92
CA SER A 385 1.62 23.91 26.86
C SER A 385 2.15 23.86 25.43
N GLY A 386 3.12 24.73 25.12
CA GLY A 386 3.70 24.89 23.79
C GLY A 386 2.96 25.85 22.85
N ALA A 387 1.70 26.21 23.14
CA ALA A 387 0.97 27.22 22.36
C ALA A 387 1.60 28.63 22.47
N LEU A 388 2.18 28.95 23.62
CA LEU A 388 2.87 30.23 23.86
C LEU A 388 4.24 30.34 23.14
N ASN A 389 4.97 29.23 22.99
CA ASN A 389 6.29 29.25 22.34
C ASN A 389 6.17 29.30 20.81
N ALA A 390 5.15 28.66 20.22
CA ALA A 390 4.91 28.69 18.77
C ALA A 390 4.42 30.05 18.25
N VAL A 391 3.89 30.91 19.12
CA VAL A 391 3.46 32.27 18.77
C VAL A 391 4.62 33.27 18.83
N ILE A 392 5.68 32.98 19.58
CA ILE A 392 6.85 33.86 19.74
C ILE A 392 7.90 33.64 18.63
N GLU A 393 7.88 32.50 17.93
CA GLU A 393 8.78 32.19 16.81
C GLU A 393 8.23 32.53 15.41
N LYS A 394 7.10 33.26 15.32
CA LYS A 394 6.63 33.92 14.09
C LYS A 394 6.98 35.40 14.12
#